data_AF-A0A1D6QQG8-F1
#
_entry.id   AF-A0A1D6QQG8-F1
#
_cell.length_a   1.000
_cell.length_b   1.000
_cell.length_c   1.000
_cell.angle_alpha   90.00
_cell.angle_beta   90.00
_cell.angle_gamma   90.00
#
_symmetry.space_group_name_H-M   'P 1'
#
loop_
_entity.id
_entity.type
_entity.pdbx_description
1 polymer ?
#
loop_
_entity_poly.entity_id
_entity_poly.type
_entity_poly.pdbx_seq_one_letter_code
_entity_poly.pdbx_strand_id
1 'polypeptide(L)'
;MDPSSAGSGGNSLPSVGPDGQKRRVCYFYDPDVGNYYYGQGHPMKPHRIRMTHSLLARYGLLNQMQVYRPNPARDRDLCRFHADDYINFLRSVTPETQQDQIRLLKRFNVGEDCPVFDGLYSFCQTYAGASVGGAVKLNHGHDIAINWSGGLHHAKKCEASGFCYVNDIVLAILELLKHHEVMIMAPQLYSLGLLWLVRLIRCFG
;
A
#
# COMPACT_ATOMS: atom_id res chain seq x y z
N MET A 1 -40.48 -11.98 24.92
CA MET A 1 -39.57 -12.24 23.78
C MET A 1 -38.31 -11.43 24.04
N ASP A 2 -37.20 -12.12 24.29
CA ASP A 2 -35.91 -11.52 24.68
C ASP A 2 -35.30 -10.65 23.57
N PRO A 3 -34.66 -9.52 23.90
CA PRO A 3 -33.97 -8.65 22.94
C PRO A 3 -32.48 -9.02 22.76
N SER A 4 -32.11 -10.29 22.98
CA SER A 4 -30.70 -10.73 22.99
C SER A 4 -30.33 -11.58 21.76
N SER A 5 -30.04 -10.93 20.64
CA SER A 5 -29.17 -11.50 19.58
C SER A 5 -28.72 -10.43 18.58
N ALA A 6 -28.04 -9.38 19.06
CA ALA A 6 -27.15 -8.59 18.23
C ALA A 6 -25.90 -9.43 17.90
N GLY A 7 -26.08 -10.43 17.03
CA GLY A 7 -25.03 -11.31 16.55
C GLY A 7 -24.13 -10.58 15.56
N SER A 8 -22.88 -10.41 15.96
CA SER A 8 -21.69 -10.06 15.15
C SER A 8 -21.75 -10.63 13.71
N GLY A 9 -22.30 -9.86 12.77
CA GLY A 9 -22.36 -10.22 11.35
C GLY A 9 -21.38 -9.37 10.54
N GLY A 10 -20.48 -10.01 9.80
CA GLY A 10 -19.57 -9.31 8.89
C GLY A 10 -20.31 -8.42 7.90
N ASN A 11 -19.67 -7.32 7.47
CA ASN A 11 -20.34 -6.29 6.67
C ASN A 11 -20.63 -6.73 5.22
N SER A 12 -20.10 -7.86 4.74
CA SER A 12 -20.27 -8.31 3.36
C SER A 12 -21.55 -9.08 3.10
N LEU A 13 -21.96 -9.14 1.83
CA LEU A 13 -22.97 -10.06 1.35
C LEU A 13 -22.54 -11.53 1.60
N PRO A 14 -23.48 -12.46 1.85
CA PRO A 14 -23.18 -13.89 1.89
C PRO A 14 -22.58 -14.34 0.56
N SER A 15 -21.47 -15.09 0.59
CA SER A 15 -20.94 -15.73 -0.61
C SER A 15 -21.79 -16.97 -0.94
N VAL A 16 -22.07 -17.19 -2.23
CA VAL A 16 -22.84 -18.36 -2.70
C VAL A 16 -22.00 -19.65 -2.78
N GLY A 17 -20.69 -19.55 -2.53
CA GLY A 17 -19.77 -20.69 -2.51
C GLY A 17 -19.78 -21.46 -1.19
N PRO A 18 -19.07 -22.61 -1.11
CA PRO A 18 -18.96 -23.41 0.12
C PRO A 18 -18.38 -22.63 1.31
N ASP A 19 -17.64 -21.54 1.04
CA ASP A 19 -17.13 -20.58 2.03
C ASP A 19 -18.14 -19.47 2.38
N GLY A 20 -19.45 -19.75 2.33
CA GLY A 20 -20.58 -18.80 2.33
C GLY A 20 -20.77 -17.89 3.57
N GLN A 21 -19.75 -17.76 4.41
CA GLN A 21 -19.76 -16.90 5.58
C GLN A 21 -19.59 -15.43 5.21
N LYS A 22 -20.37 -14.56 5.86
CA LYS A 22 -20.19 -13.10 5.76
C LYS A 22 -18.81 -12.72 6.30
N ARG A 23 -18.01 -12.04 5.48
CA ARG A 23 -16.67 -11.56 5.84
C ARG A 23 -16.71 -10.10 6.30
N ARG A 24 -15.87 -9.77 7.29
CA ARG A 24 -15.57 -8.40 7.73
C ARG A 24 -14.59 -7.76 6.75
N VAL A 25 -15.13 -6.99 5.81
CA VAL A 25 -14.34 -6.22 4.84
C VAL A 25 -14.10 -4.82 5.40
N CYS A 26 -12.83 -4.39 5.37
CA CYS A 26 -12.45 -3.00 5.51
C CYS A 26 -11.92 -2.45 4.18
N TYR A 27 -12.22 -1.18 3.89
CA TYR A 27 -11.83 -0.49 2.68
C TYR A 27 -11.22 0.86 3.03
N PHE A 28 -10.03 1.12 2.51
CA PHE A 28 -9.30 2.36 2.75
C PHE A 28 -9.44 3.31 1.57
N TYR A 29 -9.84 4.54 1.87
CA TYR A 29 -9.98 5.60 0.89
C TYR A 29 -9.69 6.96 1.50
N ASP A 30 -8.83 7.74 0.84
CA ASP A 30 -8.66 9.16 1.13
C ASP A 30 -9.28 9.99 -0.02
N PRO A 31 -10.16 10.96 0.27
CA PRO A 31 -10.78 11.80 -0.76
C PRO A 31 -9.79 12.56 -1.64
N ASP A 32 -8.61 12.88 -1.13
CA ASP A 32 -7.60 13.69 -1.79
C ASP A 32 -6.72 12.87 -2.74
N VAL A 33 -6.73 11.54 -2.64
CA VAL A 33 -5.89 10.65 -3.48
C VAL A 33 -6.13 10.83 -4.98
N GLY A 34 -7.35 11.23 -5.36
CA GLY A 34 -7.71 11.48 -6.76
C GLY A 34 -7.29 12.84 -7.30
N ASN A 35 -6.75 13.74 -6.46
CA ASN A 35 -6.31 15.08 -6.85
C ASN A 35 -4.84 15.12 -7.29
N TYR A 36 -4.03 14.13 -6.91
CA TYR A 36 -2.62 14.09 -7.30
C TYR A 36 -2.48 13.90 -8.82
N TYR A 37 -1.52 14.62 -9.40
CA TYR A 37 -1.33 14.71 -10.83
C TYR A 37 0.13 14.46 -11.20
N TYR A 38 0.41 13.34 -11.86
CA TYR A 38 1.76 12.96 -12.28
C TYR A 38 2.35 13.85 -13.39
N GLY A 39 1.56 14.77 -13.97
CA GLY A 39 2.00 15.61 -15.08
C GLY A 39 1.26 15.35 -16.39
N GLN A 40 1.49 16.26 -17.34
CA GLN A 40 0.89 16.21 -18.67
C GLN A 40 1.43 15.01 -19.46
N GLY A 41 0.55 14.31 -20.19
CA GLY A 41 0.92 13.12 -20.97
C GLY A 41 1.19 11.86 -20.15
N HIS A 42 1.42 11.94 -18.84
CA HIS A 42 1.79 10.79 -18.02
C HIS A 42 0.62 9.78 -17.87
N PRO A 43 0.82 8.46 -18.05
CA PRO A 43 -0.26 7.47 -18.08
C PRO A 43 -0.86 7.16 -16.69
N MET A 44 -0.09 7.28 -15.61
CA MET A 44 -0.61 7.10 -14.25
C MET A 44 -1.57 8.24 -13.88
N LYS A 45 -2.85 7.90 -13.66
CA LYS A 45 -3.90 8.85 -13.26
C LYS A 45 -4.52 8.43 -11.91
N PRO A 46 -4.07 8.99 -10.78
CA PRO A 46 -4.64 8.70 -9.45
C PRO A 46 -6.17 8.93 -9.37
N HIS A 47 -6.71 9.80 -10.24
CA HIS A 47 -8.15 10.01 -10.41
C HIS A 47 -8.97 8.72 -10.59
N ARG A 48 -8.39 7.66 -11.17
CA ARG A 48 -9.05 6.35 -11.30
C ARG A 48 -9.56 5.80 -9.96
N ILE A 49 -8.86 6.09 -8.86
CA ILE A 49 -9.23 5.64 -7.51
C ILE A 49 -10.51 6.35 -7.04
N ARG A 50 -10.65 7.65 -7.33
CA ARG A 50 -11.88 8.43 -7.06
C ARG A 50 -13.06 7.92 -7.89
N MET A 51 -12.82 7.56 -9.15
CA MET A 51 -13.86 6.95 -10.00
C MET A 51 -14.34 5.62 -9.41
N THR A 52 -13.42 4.74 -9.01
CA THR A 52 -13.76 3.48 -8.34
C THR A 52 -14.57 3.73 -7.06
N HIS A 53 -14.12 4.62 -6.17
CA HIS A 53 -14.85 4.96 -4.95
C HIS A 53 -16.29 5.42 -5.25
N SER A 54 -16.46 6.32 -6.23
CA SER A 54 -17.76 6.85 -6.63
C SER A 54 -18.69 5.74 -7.16
N LEU A 55 -18.14 4.79 -7.92
CA LEU A 55 -18.89 3.64 -8.43
C LEU A 55 -19.34 2.72 -7.30
N LEU A 56 -18.45 2.41 -6.35
CA LEU A 56 -18.78 1.61 -5.17
C LEU A 56 -19.88 2.27 -4.33
N ALA A 57 -19.85 3.60 -4.19
CA ALA A 57 -20.88 4.37 -3.50
C ALA A 57 -22.23 4.26 -4.23
N ARG A 58 -22.26 4.44 -5.55
CA ARG A 58 -23.49 4.36 -6.35
C ARG A 58 -24.13 2.98 -6.36
N TYR A 59 -23.34 1.92 -6.30
CA TYR A 59 -23.84 0.55 -6.14
C TYR A 59 -24.23 0.19 -4.70
N GLY A 60 -24.08 1.10 -3.73
CA GLY A 60 -24.38 0.83 -2.32
C GLY A 60 -23.39 -0.13 -1.64
N LEU A 61 -22.26 -0.45 -2.29
CA LEU A 61 -21.27 -1.39 -1.78
C LEU A 61 -20.49 -0.83 -0.58
N LEU A 62 -20.35 0.50 -0.47
CA LEU A 62 -19.75 1.13 0.71
C LEU A 62 -20.50 0.77 2.00
N ASN A 63 -21.83 0.54 1.92
CA ASN A 63 -22.66 0.16 3.06
C ASN A 63 -22.42 -1.30 3.51
N GLN A 64 -21.71 -2.09 2.68
CA GLN A 64 -21.37 -3.48 2.92
C GLN A 64 -19.91 -3.65 3.39
N MET A 65 -19.26 -2.57 3.83
CA MET A 65 -17.90 -2.62 4.36
C MET A 65 -17.63 -1.51 5.36
N GLN A 66 -16.53 -1.64 6.10
CA GLN A 66 -16.05 -0.58 6.99
C GLN A 66 -15.10 0.32 6.21
N VAL A 67 -15.55 1.54 5.91
CA VAL A 67 -14.72 2.52 5.18
C VAL A 67 -13.85 3.29 6.15
N TYR A 68 -12.54 3.28 5.92
CA TYR A 68 -11.56 3.98 6.73
C TYR A 68 -10.83 5.03 5.90
N ARG A 69 -10.62 6.23 6.48
CA ARG A 69 -9.62 7.16 5.98
C ARG A 69 -8.24 6.67 6.48
N PRO A 70 -7.23 6.52 5.60
CA PRO A 70 -5.91 6.09 6.03
C PRO A 70 -5.22 7.17 6.85
N ASN A 71 -4.48 6.75 7.87
CA ASN A 71 -3.49 7.63 8.51
C ASN A 71 -2.25 7.68 7.61
N PRO A 72 -1.70 8.86 7.30
CA PRO A 72 -0.46 8.96 6.54
C PRO A 72 0.67 8.16 7.20
N ALA A 73 1.38 7.34 6.41
CA ALA A 73 2.54 6.60 6.90
C ALA A 73 3.63 7.58 7.38
N ARG A 74 4.20 7.31 8.55
CA ARG A 74 5.30 8.12 9.10
C ARG A 74 6.62 7.68 8.47
N ASP A 75 7.61 8.55 8.46
CA ASP A 75 8.96 8.29 7.95
C ASP A 75 9.52 6.98 8.53
N ARG A 76 9.38 6.77 9.85
CA ARG A 76 9.83 5.55 10.54
C ARG A 76 9.18 4.28 9.98
N ASP A 77 7.93 4.36 9.51
CA ASP A 77 7.18 3.22 9.00
C ASP A 77 7.67 2.92 7.57
N LEU A 78 7.94 3.96 6.77
CA LEU A 78 8.51 3.84 5.42
C LEU A 78 9.94 3.28 5.44
N CYS A 79 10.75 3.73 6.39
CA CYS A 79 12.14 3.30 6.57
C CYS A 79 12.30 1.85 7.09
N ARG A 80 11.20 1.16 7.41
CA ARG A 80 11.25 -0.29 7.71
C ARG A 80 11.74 -1.11 6.52
N PHE A 81 11.52 -0.60 5.30
CA PHE A 81 12.03 -1.20 4.08
C PHE A 81 12.98 -0.26 3.34
N HIS A 82 12.56 0.98 3.11
CA HIS A 82 13.31 1.94 2.31
C HIS A 82 14.51 2.51 3.05
N ALA A 83 15.53 2.96 2.31
CA ALA A 83 16.67 3.64 2.93
C ALA A 83 16.27 5.04 3.45
N ASP A 84 16.85 5.45 4.58
CA ASP A 84 16.56 6.73 5.22
C ASP A 84 16.88 7.92 4.32
N ASP A 85 17.97 7.86 3.54
CA ASP A 85 18.35 8.92 2.62
C ASP A 85 17.38 9.05 1.44
N TYR A 86 16.82 7.94 0.96
CA TYR A 86 15.79 7.93 -0.07
C TYR A 86 14.45 8.52 0.43
N ILE A 87 13.99 8.15 1.64
CA ILE A 87 12.78 8.73 2.22
C ILE A 87 12.96 10.21 2.52
N ASN A 88 14.12 10.63 3.02
CA ASN A 88 14.43 12.04 3.23
C ASN A 88 14.44 12.82 1.91
N PHE A 89 14.98 12.24 0.84
CA PHE A 89 14.91 12.82 -0.48
C PHE A 89 13.46 13.01 -0.95
N LEU A 90 12.63 11.96 -0.92
CA LEU A 90 11.22 12.04 -1.32
C LEU A 90 10.44 13.09 -0.51
N ARG A 91 10.77 13.26 0.77
CA ARG A 91 10.19 14.28 1.65
C ARG A 91 10.60 15.71 1.27
N SER A 92 11.81 15.88 0.74
CA SER A 92 12.40 17.20 0.47
C SER A 92 12.21 17.68 -0.98
N VAL A 93 12.01 16.76 -1.91
CA VAL A 93 11.93 17.08 -3.34
C VAL A 93 10.56 17.65 -3.67
N THR A 94 10.56 18.79 -4.35
CA THR A 94 9.37 19.50 -4.83
C THR A 94 9.62 19.97 -6.26
N PRO A 95 8.58 20.31 -7.04
CA PRO A 95 8.78 20.86 -8.37
C PRO A 95 9.72 22.07 -8.42
N GLU A 96 9.75 22.87 -7.36
CA GLU A 96 10.61 24.05 -7.20
C GLU A 96 12.06 23.67 -6.87
N THR A 97 12.28 22.67 -6.02
CA THR A 97 13.62 22.29 -5.53
C THR A 97 14.32 21.24 -6.38
N GLN A 98 13.63 20.59 -7.33
CA GLN A 98 14.16 19.46 -8.09
C GLN A 98 15.42 19.82 -8.90
N GLN A 99 15.55 21.05 -9.38
CA GLN A 99 16.71 21.51 -10.15
C GLN A 99 17.99 21.58 -9.31
N ASP A 100 17.86 21.82 -8.00
CA ASP A 100 19.00 21.81 -7.07
C ASP A 100 19.42 20.38 -6.67
N GLN A 101 18.58 19.39 -6.99
CA GLN A 101 18.73 18.00 -6.56
C GLN A 101 19.02 17.02 -7.70
N ILE A 102 19.53 17.49 -8.85
CA ILE A 102 19.78 16.68 -10.07
C ILE A 102 20.55 15.37 -9.79
N ARG A 103 21.58 15.41 -8.92
CA ARG A 103 22.35 14.22 -8.56
C ARG A 103 21.50 13.18 -7.83
N LEU A 104 20.61 13.62 -6.94
CA LEU A 104 19.71 12.74 -6.19
C LEU A 104 18.58 12.21 -7.07
N LEU A 105 18.01 13.04 -7.94
CA LEU A 105 17.03 12.62 -8.95
C LEU A 105 17.56 11.43 -9.77
N LYS A 106 18.79 11.55 -10.30
CA LYS A 106 19.44 10.48 -11.04
C LYS A 106 19.75 9.26 -10.17
N ARG A 107 20.24 9.46 -8.94
CA ARG A 107 20.59 8.38 -8.02
C ARG A 107 19.37 7.54 -7.62
N PHE A 108 18.22 8.19 -7.43
CA PHE A 108 16.99 7.57 -6.94
C PHE A 108 15.98 7.28 -8.05
N ASN A 109 16.39 7.43 -9.32
CA ASN A 109 15.60 7.15 -10.51
C ASN A 109 14.25 7.90 -10.55
N VAL A 110 14.29 9.19 -10.19
CA VAL A 110 13.14 10.11 -10.25
C VAL A 110 13.37 11.07 -11.42
N GLY A 111 12.45 11.06 -12.39
CA GLY A 111 12.62 11.66 -13.71
C GLY A 111 11.45 11.34 -14.64
N GLU A 112 11.72 10.83 -15.85
CA GLU A 112 10.69 10.61 -16.89
C GLU A 112 9.53 9.72 -16.43
N ASP A 113 9.83 8.48 -16.01
CA ASP A 113 8.81 7.52 -15.57
C ASP A 113 8.31 7.79 -14.14
N CYS A 114 9.07 8.55 -13.36
CA CYS A 114 8.76 8.82 -11.96
C CYS A 114 8.95 10.33 -11.70
N PRO A 115 8.04 11.18 -12.20
CA PRO A 115 8.21 12.63 -12.16
C PRO A 115 8.02 13.20 -10.75
N VAL A 116 8.70 14.30 -10.47
CA VAL A 116 8.39 15.12 -9.30
C VAL A 116 7.08 15.89 -9.57
N PHE A 117 6.14 15.82 -8.63
CA PHE A 117 4.88 16.55 -8.71
C PHE A 117 4.44 17.06 -7.33
N ASP A 118 3.51 18.01 -7.32
CA ASP A 118 2.99 18.61 -6.10
C ASP A 118 2.35 17.57 -5.17
N GLY A 119 2.87 17.50 -3.94
CA GLY A 119 2.38 16.56 -2.93
C GLY A 119 2.84 15.11 -3.15
N LEU A 120 3.90 14.86 -3.93
CA LEU A 120 4.49 13.54 -4.15
C LEU A 120 4.65 12.74 -2.85
N TYR A 121 5.26 13.35 -1.81
CA TYR A 121 5.46 12.68 -0.54
C TYR A 121 4.14 12.34 0.16
N SER A 122 3.19 13.28 0.19
CA SER A 122 1.86 13.05 0.77
C SER A 122 1.08 11.96 0.05
N PHE A 123 1.23 11.85 -1.27
CA PHE A 123 0.70 10.73 -2.06
C PHE A 123 1.30 9.41 -1.57
N CYS A 124 2.63 9.34 -1.43
CA CYS A 124 3.33 8.17 -0.90
C CYS A 124 2.84 7.76 0.49
N GLN A 125 2.72 8.72 1.41
CA GLN A 125 2.26 8.46 2.77
C GLN A 125 0.83 7.93 2.80
N THR A 126 -0.04 8.44 1.92
CA THR A 126 -1.46 8.08 1.87
C THR A 126 -1.66 6.62 1.49
N TYR A 127 -1.10 6.18 0.35
CA TYR A 127 -1.31 4.82 -0.11
C TYR A 127 -0.54 3.79 0.74
N ALA A 128 0.65 4.15 1.24
CA ALA A 128 1.40 3.28 2.14
C ALA A 128 0.71 3.12 3.50
N GLY A 129 0.17 4.22 4.04
CA GLY A 129 -0.59 4.22 5.28
C GLY A 129 -1.86 3.37 5.18
N ALA A 130 -2.54 3.40 4.02
CA ALA A 130 -3.68 2.53 3.74
C ALA A 130 -3.32 1.04 3.73
N SER A 131 -2.22 0.65 3.07
CA SER A 131 -1.80 -0.77 3.03
C SER A 131 -1.34 -1.28 4.39
N VAL A 132 -0.54 -0.50 5.14
CA VAL A 132 -0.14 -0.84 6.51
C VAL A 132 -1.35 -0.88 7.45
N GLY A 133 -2.26 0.09 7.34
CA GLY A 133 -3.52 0.10 8.10
C GLY A 133 -4.38 -1.13 7.81
N GLY A 134 -4.45 -1.56 6.55
CA GLY A 134 -5.10 -2.80 6.15
C GLY A 134 -4.47 -4.04 6.79
N ALA A 135 -3.14 -4.15 6.77
CA ALA A 135 -2.42 -5.24 7.42
C ALA A 135 -2.67 -5.28 8.94
N VAL A 136 -2.68 -4.11 9.61
CA VAL A 136 -3.06 -4.01 11.03
C VAL A 136 -4.49 -4.51 11.25
N LYS A 137 -5.44 -4.15 10.38
CA LYS A 137 -6.84 -4.62 10.50
C LYS A 137 -6.96 -6.13 10.34
N LEU A 138 -6.22 -6.73 9.42
CA LEU A 138 -6.15 -8.18 9.24
C LEU A 138 -5.59 -8.87 10.49
N ASN A 139 -4.47 -8.37 11.05
CA ASN A 139 -3.89 -8.87 12.30
C ASN A 139 -4.87 -8.79 13.50
N HIS A 140 -5.85 -7.89 13.45
CA HIS A 140 -6.88 -7.69 14.49
C HIS A 140 -8.26 -8.23 14.06
N GLY A 141 -8.29 -9.23 13.19
CA GLY A 141 -9.47 -10.04 12.91
C GLY A 141 -10.33 -9.60 11.72
N HIS A 142 -9.95 -8.58 10.94
CA HIS A 142 -10.65 -8.39 9.66
C HIS A 142 -10.32 -9.56 8.72
N ASP A 143 -11.31 -9.96 7.92
CA ASP A 143 -11.13 -11.06 6.98
C ASP A 143 -10.54 -10.57 5.66
N ILE A 144 -10.87 -9.33 5.27
CA ILE A 144 -10.46 -8.73 4.00
C ILE A 144 -10.15 -7.24 4.24
N ALA A 145 -9.03 -6.78 3.71
CA ALA A 145 -8.66 -5.37 3.63
C ALA A 145 -8.43 -4.95 2.18
N ILE A 146 -9.05 -3.84 1.76
CA ILE A 146 -9.00 -3.34 0.39
C ILE A 146 -8.36 -1.95 0.39
N ASN A 147 -7.30 -1.79 -0.41
CA ASN A 147 -6.69 -0.50 -0.71
C ASN A 147 -6.45 -0.37 -2.22
N TRP A 148 -7.31 0.36 -2.92
CA TRP A 148 -7.16 0.59 -4.37
C TRP A 148 -6.11 1.65 -4.73
N SER A 149 -5.61 2.40 -3.76
CA SER A 149 -4.54 3.38 -3.98
C SER A 149 -3.14 2.77 -3.94
N GLY A 150 -2.99 1.61 -3.29
CA GLY A 150 -1.73 0.90 -3.16
C GLY A 150 -1.46 -0.08 -4.31
N GLY A 151 -0.61 -1.07 -4.03
CA GLY A 151 -0.17 -2.04 -5.04
C GLY A 151 1.01 -1.55 -5.88
N LEU A 152 1.79 -0.59 -5.36
CA LEU A 152 2.89 0.06 -6.08
C LEU A 152 4.16 -0.79 -5.97
N HIS A 153 4.16 -1.88 -6.72
CA HIS A 153 5.09 -2.99 -6.56
C HIS A 153 6.48 -2.81 -7.18
N HIS A 154 6.67 -1.80 -8.04
CA HIS A 154 7.95 -1.59 -8.73
C HIS A 154 8.98 -0.84 -7.88
N ALA A 155 8.54 -0.14 -6.82
CA ALA A 155 9.42 0.63 -5.96
C ALA A 155 10.45 -0.28 -5.26
N LYS A 156 11.71 0.15 -5.29
CA LYS A 156 12.85 -0.57 -4.73
C LYS A 156 13.24 0.03 -3.38
N LYS A 157 14.21 -0.59 -2.71
CA LYS A 157 14.71 -0.11 -1.40
C LYS A 157 15.23 1.33 -1.46
N CYS A 158 15.94 1.69 -2.54
CA CYS A 158 16.62 2.97 -2.67
C CYS A 158 16.32 3.68 -4.00
N GLU A 159 15.27 3.32 -4.73
CA GLU A 159 14.95 3.98 -6.02
C GLU A 159 13.47 3.82 -6.39
N ALA A 160 12.97 4.80 -7.12
CA ALA A 160 11.67 4.74 -7.76
C ALA A 160 11.76 3.92 -9.07
N SER A 161 10.66 3.31 -9.48
CA SER A 161 10.58 2.59 -10.76
C SER A 161 9.13 2.42 -11.18
N GLY A 162 8.84 2.49 -12.49
CA GLY A 162 7.53 2.17 -13.04
C GLY A 162 6.37 2.88 -12.32
N PHE A 163 6.46 4.21 -12.18
CA PHE A 163 5.48 5.08 -11.48
C PHE A 163 5.41 4.91 -9.95
N CYS A 164 6.22 4.02 -9.36
CA CYS A 164 6.18 3.65 -7.94
C CYS A 164 7.37 4.24 -7.17
N TYR A 165 7.10 4.95 -6.08
CA TYR A 165 8.12 5.59 -5.23
C TYR A 165 8.36 4.83 -3.93
N VAL A 166 7.28 4.51 -3.21
CA VAL A 166 7.27 3.68 -1.99
C VAL A 166 6.58 2.36 -2.27
N ASN A 167 7.15 1.25 -1.79
CA ASN A 167 6.60 -0.09 -1.93
C ASN A 167 5.70 -0.42 -0.73
N ASP A 168 4.42 -0.06 -0.85
CA ASP A 168 3.42 -0.28 0.21
C ASP A 168 3.15 -1.76 0.49
N ILE A 169 3.36 -2.62 -0.50
CA ILE A 169 3.17 -4.07 -0.39
C ILE A 169 4.20 -4.65 0.57
N VAL A 170 5.48 -4.32 0.38
CA VAL A 170 6.54 -4.80 1.29
C VAL A 170 6.28 -4.32 2.71
N LEU A 171 5.89 -3.06 2.89
CA LEU A 171 5.57 -2.52 4.22
C LEU A 171 4.37 -3.23 4.86
N ALA A 172 3.31 -3.53 4.10
CA ALA A 172 2.16 -4.29 4.59
C ALA A 172 2.53 -5.73 4.94
N ILE A 173 3.35 -6.40 4.14
CA ILE A 173 3.84 -7.76 4.44
C ILE A 173 4.66 -7.75 5.73
N LEU A 174 5.57 -6.78 5.91
CA LEU A 174 6.33 -6.62 7.15
C LEU A 174 5.43 -6.40 8.38
N GLU A 175 4.23 -5.84 8.20
CA GLU A 175 3.25 -5.72 9.27
C GLU A 175 2.53 -7.04 9.56
N LEU A 176 2.14 -7.79 8.53
CA LEU A 176 1.53 -9.11 8.69
C LEU A 176 2.47 -10.11 9.37
N LEU A 177 3.77 -10.07 9.05
CA LEU A 177 4.79 -10.95 9.63
C LEU A 177 4.97 -10.81 11.15
N LYS A 178 4.38 -9.79 11.78
CA LYS A 178 4.36 -9.67 13.25
C LYS A 178 3.46 -10.71 13.93
N HIS A 179 2.45 -11.23 13.23
CA HIS A 179 1.44 -12.13 13.77
C HIS A 179 1.31 -13.44 12.98
N HIS A 180 1.81 -13.48 11.75
CA HIS A 180 1.72 -14.63 10.88
C HIS A 180 3.11 -15.24 10.66
N GLU A 181 3.32 -16.44 11.18
CA GLU A 181 4.49 -17.24 10.82
C GLU A 181 4.36 -17.69 9.36
N VAL A 182 5.34 -17.33 8.55
CA VAL A 182 5.46 -17.90 7.21
C VAL A 182 6.25 -19.19 7.36
N MET A 183 5.59 -20.34 7.19
CA MET A 183 6.31 -21.57 6.88
C MET A 183 6.96 -21.41 5.51
N ILE A 184 8.22 -20.98 5.52
CA ILE A 184 9.10 -21.14 4.38
C ILE A 184 9.26 -22.65 4.24
N MET A 185 8.68 -23.26 3.19
CA MET A 185 8.99 -24.65 2.88
C MET A 185 10.51 -24.75 2.72
N ALA A 186 11.17 -25.34 3.72
CA ALA A 186 12.58 -25.62 3.67
C ALA A 186 12.80 -26.58 2.49
N PRO A 187 13.70 -26.27 1.54
CA PRO A 187 14.19 -27.31 0.67
C PRO A 187 14.99 -28.25 1.56
N GLN A 188 14.53 -29.48 1.77
CA GLN A 188 15.24 -30.53 2.51
C GLN A 188 16.53 -31.01 1.82
N LEU A 189 17.15 -30.18 1.00
CA LEU A 189 18.42 -30.39 0.37
C LEU A 189 19.11 -29.03 0.39
N TYR A 190 20.07 -28.82 1.27
CA TYR A 190 21.37 -28.19 0.98
C TYR A 190 22.17 -28.18 2.30
N SER A 191 22.97 -29.23 2.47
CA SER A 191 24.18 -29.18 3.28
C SER A 191 25.06 -28.04 2.74
N LEU A 192 25.64 -27.28 3.67
CA LEU A 192 26.61 -26.18 3.49
C LEU A 192 26.06 -24.82 3.03
N GLY A 193 26.16 -23.85 3.96
CA GLY A 193 26.42 -22.46 3.63
C GLY A 193 25.23 -21.51 3.69
N LEU A 194 25.38 -20.49 4.55
CA LEU A 194 24.59 -19.25 4.64
C LEU A 194 23.98 -18.78 3.30
N LEU A 195 22.85 -18.04 3.44
CA LEU A 195 22.40 -16.93 2.59
C LEU A 195 21.10 -17.16 1.78
N TRP A 196 19.93 -17.27 2.44
CA TRP A 196 18.65 -17.23 1.71
C TRP A 196 17.53 -16.36 2.30
N LEU A 197 17.85 -15.39 3.16
CA LEU A 197 16.95 -14.25 3.44
C LEU A 197 16.85 -13.28 2.24
N VAL A 198 17.71 -13.45 1.22
CA VAL A 198 17.88 -12.48 0.12
C VAL A 198 16.94 -12.72 -1.08
N ARG A 199 16.27 -13.88 -1.23
CA ARG A 199 15.54 -14.19 -2.48
C ARG A 199 14.12 -13.63 -2.60
N LEU A 200 13.40 -13.44 -1.50
CA LEU A 200 12.06 -12.83 -1.57
C LEU A 200 12.15 -11.31 -1.86
N ILE A 201 13.24 -10.67 -1.40
CA ILE A 201 13.53 -9.26 -1.69
C ILE A 201 14.17 -9.10 -3.08
N ARG A 202 14.95 -10.09 -3.57
CA ARG A 202 15.54 -10.05 -4.93
C ARG A 202 14.56 -10.26 -6.07
N CYS A 203 13.36 -10.78 -5.85
CA CYS A 203 12.31 -10.76 -6.89
C CYS A 203 11.74 -9.35 -7.13
N PHE A 204 12.02 -8.40 -6.22
CA PHE A 204 11.73 -6.99 -6.39
C PHE A 204 13.02 -6.15 -6.52
N GLY A 205 14.19 -6.76 -6.75
CA GLY A 205 15.46 -6.06 -7.01
C GLY A 205 15.62 -5.70 -8.47
#